data_AF-A0A142WSZ5-F1
#
_entry.id   AF-A0A142WSZ5-F1
#
_cell.length_a   1.000
_cell.length_b   1.000
_cell.length_c   1.000
_cell.angle_alpha   90.00
_cell.angle_beta   90.00
_cell.angle_gamma   90.00
#
_symmetry.space_group_name_H-M   'P 1'
#
loop_
_entity.id
_entity.type
_entity.pdbx_description
1 polymer ?
#
loop_
_entity_poly.entity_id
_entity_poly.type
_entity_poly.pdbx_seq_one_letter_code
_entity_poly.pdbx_strand_id
1 'polypeptide(L)'
;MLRNWKGMGCGARSRWQSGAMARFAATGAIVTGVILGGGGSLSPRPASAAGAVAPAPVQVLVGRGLRGEAGVVGVIVLQERGPLANAAAPEKEPAAANEAAAKALTDAVNDLFQSGAVAPAAADAKAAADREEKAKRADVVEKVQAEVQAAADKAKDAADAKGTDKKKPAVKKKPVDAKKEAANKAAAAALTEAVSDLFNFGVVAPAAAVANIDAMDQQFRPHVTNVLNAELHFIKKLCGPTAEQYKVIKAAGKEEANAVIRKLAQFQAQNNNRGIPNWPSPRKLLSDKFATVLETAQSPEAAEKYRREIALREESRKVATVHCMSACLDRKLALTPEQIDKLDAVLIEKFEDKWMQQMMVYVYPEEYHPRPAEALVLPILNEAQRKAWKALPPAHMISFGWEGEANFFGEMVGFEEQ
;
A
#
# COMPACT_ATOMS: atom_id res chain seq x y z
N MET A 1 -1.65 37.85 13.22
CA MET A 1 -2.67 37.41 14.19
C MET A 1 -2.18 36.19 14.96
N LEU A 2 -1.15 36.34 15.80
CA LEU A 2 -0.56 35.26 16.60
C LEU A 2 -0.17 35.85 17.96
N ARG A 3 -1.06 35.74 18.94
CA ARG A 3 -0.84 35.86 20.39
C ARG A 3 -2.18 35.64 21.09
N ASN A 4 -2.51 34.38 21.40
CA ASN A 4 -3.31 33.97 22.55
C ASN A 4 -3.63 32.48 22.47
N TRP A 5 -2.80 31.66 23.12
CA TRP A 5 -3.19 30.31 23.52
C TRP A 5 -2.32 29.86 24.70
N LYS A 6 -2.68 30.34 25.89
CA LYS A 6 -2.22 29.79 27.17
C LYS A 6 -3.46 29.61 28.04
N GLY A 7 -3.91 28.37 28.18
CA GLY A 7 -4.91 27.99 29.17
C GLY A 7 -5.97 27.06 28.63
N MET A 8 -5.70 25.74 28.63
CA MET A 8 -6.75 24.73 28.78
C MET A 8 -6.16 23.40 29.29
N GLY A 9 -6.46 23.14 30.57
CA GLY A 9 -6.75 21.85 31.23
C GLY A 9 -5.97 20.58 30.86
N CYS A 10 -5.05 20.18 31.75
CA CYS A 10 -4.65 18.79 31.93
C CYS A 10 -5.79 18.00 32.60
N GLY A 11 -6.53 17.18 31.85
CA GLY A 11 -7.54 16.28 32.44
C GLY A 11 -8.00 15.15 31.52
N ALA A 12 -8.04 15.37 30.20
CA ALA A 12 -8.51 14.36 29.24
C ALA A 12 -7.42 13.45 28.67
N ARG A 13 -6.14 13.70 28.99
CA ARG A 13 -4.99 13.03 28.35
C ARG A 13 -4.71 11.61 28.88
N SER A 14 -5.12 11.27 30.11
CA SER A 14 -4.78 9.99 30.75
C SER A 14 -5.69 8.81 30.37
N ARG A 15 -6.91 9.06 29.91
CA ARG A 15 -7.84 7.99 29.48
C ARG A 15 -7.53 7.45 28.06
N TRP A 16 -6.70 8.19 27.30
CA TRP A 16 -6.46 7.98 25.88
C TRP A 16 -5.34 6.99 25.57
N GLN A 17 -4.22 7.03 26.31
CA GLN A 17 -3.15 6.04 26.12
C GLN A 17 -3.63 4.63 26.46
N SER A 18 -4.47 4.45 27.48
CA SER A 18 -4.87 3.11 27.93
C SER A 18 -5.91 2.45 27.03
N GLY A 19 -6.88 3.19 26.47
CA GLY A 19 -8.00 2.60 25.72
C GLY A 19 -7.65 2.18 24.29
N ALA A 20 -6.96 3.05 23.53
CA ALA A 20 -6.53 2.73 22.17
C ALA A 20 -5.39 1.69 22.16
N MET A 21 -4.40 1.83 23.06
CA MET A 21 -3.33 0.83 23.19
C MET A 21 -3.86 -0.52 23.69
N ALA A 22 -4.87 -0.57 24.58
CA ALA A 22 -5.42 -1.85 25.02
C ALA A 22 -6.11 -2.63 23.89
N ARG A 23 -6.78 -1.93 22.95
CA ARG A 23 -7.36 -2.56 21.75
C ARG A 23 -6.29 -2.99 20.75
N PHE A 24 -5.22 -2.20 20.58
CA PHE A 24 -4.05 -2.61 19.78
C PHE A 24 -3.29 -3.80 20.40
N ALA A 25 -3.19 -3.87 21.73
CA ALA A 25 -2.52 -4.97 22.45
C ALA A 25 -3.33 -6.27 22.45
N ALA A 26 -4.67 -6.20 22.46
CA ALA A 26 -5.53 -7.39 22.44
C ALA A 26 -5.45 -8.18 21.12
N THR A 27 -5.05 -7.53 20.01
CA THR A 27 -4.87 -8.19 18.70
C THR A 27 -3.46 -8.76 18.51
N GLY A 28 -2.51 -8.44 19.41
CA GLY A 28 -1.18 -9.04 19.48
C GLY A 28 -1.14 -10.16 20.52
N ALA A 29 -1.26 -11.41 20.10
CA ALA A 29 -1.18 -12.56 21.01
C ALA A 29 0.19 -12.64 21.73
N ILE A 30 0.25 -12.14 22.96
CA ILE A 30 1.35 -12.41 23.89
C ILE A 30 1.03 -13.70 24.65
N VAL A 31 1.82 -14.74 24.42
CA VAL A 31 1.80 -15.98 25.21
C VAL A 31 2.55 -15.70 26.52
N THR A 32 1.83 -15.40 27.60
CA THR A 32 2.41 -15.38 28.95
C THR A 32 2.20 -16.73 29.61
N GLY A 33 3.29 -17.48 29.83
CA GLY A 33 3.26 -18.74 30.58
C GLY A 33 2.95 -18.51 32.05
N VAL A 34 1.90 -19.16 32.56
CA VAL A 34 1.54 -19.17 33.97
C VAL A 34 2.40 -20.20 34.70
N ILE A 35 3.19 -19.74 35.67
CA ILE A 35 3.88 -20.59 36.65
C ILE A 35 2.89 -20.86 37.80
N LEU A 36 2.57 -22.13 38.05
CA LEU A 36 1.74 -22.57 39.17
C LEU A 36 2.56 -22.58 40.46
N GLY A 37 2.22 -21.68 41.39
CA GLY A 37 2.63 -21.73 42.80
C GLY A 37 1.47 -22.19 43.67
N GLY A 38 1.67 -23.27 44.43
CA GLY A 38 0.62 -23.95 45.20
C GLY A 38 0.37 -23.41 46.61
N GLY A 39 -0.74 -23.86 47.18
CA GLY A 39 -0.87 -24.23 48.59
C GLY A 39 -1.39 -23.15 49.55
N GLY A 40 -2.68 -23.18 49.89
CA GLY A 40 -3.26 -22.47 51.02
C GLY A 40 -4.70 -22.88 51.32
N SER A 41 -4.88 -23.70 52.35
CA SER A 41 -6.15 -24.20 52.93
C SER A 41 -6.89 -23.11 53.72
N LEU A 42 -8.23 -23.13 53.75
CA LEU A 42 -9.09 -22.87 54.94
C LEU A 42 -10.61 -23.16 54.68
N SER A 43 -11.32 -23.46 55.78
CA SER A 43 -12.61 -24.18 56.00
C SER A 43 -13.96 -23.47 55.65
N PRO A 44 -15.14 -24.16 55.77
CA PRO A 44 -16.36 -23.86 55.00
C PRO A 44 -17.48 -23.11 55.76
N ARG A 45 -18.46 -22.57 55.01
CA ARG A 45 -19.79 -22.12 55.48
C ARG A 45 -20.92 -22.51 54.49
N PRO A 46 -22.19 -22.59 54.94
CA PRO A 46 -23.21 -23.47 54.35
C PRO A 46 -24.09 -22.85 53.26
N ALA A 47 -24.82 -23.75 52.59
CA ALA A 47 -25.54 -23.61 51.32
C ALA A 47 -26.90 -22.88 51.38
N SER A 48 -27.31 -22.31 50.24
CA SER A 48 -28.69 -21.92 49.92
C SER A 48 -28.98 -22.20 48.43
N ALA A 49 -30.24 -22.53 48.13
CA ALA A 49 -30.76 -23.25 46.96
C ALA A 49 -30.74 -22.50 45.62
N ALA A 50 -30.63 -23.25 44.52
CA ALA A 50 -30.61 -22.78 43.13
C ALA A 50 -31.90 -23.14 42.37
N GLY A 51 -32.37 -22.21 41.53
CA GLY A 51 -33.37 -22.42 40.47
C GLY A 51 -32.71 -22.51 39.09
N ALA A 52 -33.33 -23.25 38.17
CA ALA A 52 -32.78 -23.61 36.86
C ALA A 52 -32.89 -22.48 35.82
N VAL A 53 -31.85 -22.33 34.97
CA VAL A 53 -31.80 -21.42 33.81
C VAL A 53 -31.32 -22.21 32.57
N ALA A 54 -31.94 -21.93 31.42
CA ALA A 54 -31.70 -22.60 30.13
C ALA A 54 -30.32 -22.25 29.50
N PRO A 55 -29.75 -23.13 28.64
CA PRO A 55 -28.38 -22.96 28.13
C PRO A 55 -28.27 -21.94 26.97
N ALA A 56 -27.13 -21.24 26.95
CA ALA A 56 -26.72 -20.26 25.95
C ALA A 56 -25.96 -20.88 24.76
N PRO A 57 -25.92 -20.23 23.58
CA PRO A 57 -25.27 -20.76 22.38
C PRO A 57 -23.73 -20.74 22.47
N VAL A 58 -23.10 -21.78 21.92
CA VAL A 58 -21.65 -21.98 21.88
C VAL A 58 -21.09 -21.49 20.53
N GLN A 59 -20.01 -20.70 20.57
CA GLN A 59 -19.23 -20.33 19.38
C GLN A 59 -17.90 -21.08 19.35
N VAL A 60 -17.51 -21.56 18.18
CA VAL A 60 -16.28 -22.34 17.95
C VAL A 60 -15.34 -21.56 17.04
N LEU A 61 -14.12 -21.29 17.53
CA LEU A 61 -13.03 -20.74 16.73
C LEU A 61 -11.97 -21.82 16.49
N VAL A 62 -11.60 -22.00 15.23
CA VAL A 62 -10.58 -22.96 14.78
C VAL A 62 -9.31 -22.21 14.44
N GLY A 63 -8.23 -22.48 15.17
CA GLY A 63 -6.91 -21.90 14.93
C GLY A 63 -5.85 -23.00 14.75
N ARG A 64 -4.91 -22.80 13.82
CA ARG A 64 -3.82 -23.74 13.55
C ARG A 64 -2.51 -23.24 14.18
N GLY A 65 -1.92 -24.05 15.05
CA GLY A 65 -0.67 -23.72 15.75
C GLY A 65 0.55 -23.68 14.81
N LEU A 66 1.39 -22.67 14.98
CA LEU A 66 2.66 -22.50 14.29
C LEU A 66 3.80 -23.16 15.09
N ARG A 67 4.10 -24.43 14.81
CA ARG A 67 5.44 -25.04 14.90
C ARG A 67 5.41 -26.40 14.21
N GLY A 68 6.41 -26.64 13.37
CA GLY A 68 6.44 -27.73 12.39
C GLY A 68 6.73 -29.11 12.95
N GLU A 69 5.88 -29.63 13.83
CA GLU A 69 5.69 -31.08 14.00
C GLU A 69 4.20 -31.39 14.20
N ALA A 70 3.74 -32.50 13.60
CA ALA A 70 2.35 -33.01 13.54
C ALA A 70 1.24 -32.06 14.02
N GLY A 71 0.57 -31.38 13.08
CA GLY A 71 -0.43 -30.36 13.38
C GLY A 71 -1.60 -30.89 14.21
N VAL A 72 -1.67 -30.46 15.48
CA VAL A 72 -2.86 -30.59 16.32
C VAL A 72 -3.82 -29.45 15.97
N VAL A 73 -5.03 -29.79 15.56
CA VAL A 73 -6.13 -28.83 15.42
C VAL A 73 -6.70 -28.58 16.81
N GLY A 74 -6.48 -27.38 17.35
CA GLY A 74 -7.10 -26.95 18.61
C GLY A 74 -8.49 -26.40 18.33
N VAL A 75 -9.53 -27.05 18.87
CA VAL A 75 -10.88 -26.50 18.92
C VAL A 75 -10.99 -25.67 20.19
N ILE A 76 -11.12 -24.35 20.05
CA ILE A 76 -11.36 -23.47 21.19
C ILE A 76 -12.87 -23.25 21.29
N VAL A 77 -13.47 -23.84 22.32
CA VAL A 77 -14.85 -23.58 22.72
C VAL A 77 -14.86 -22.35 23.61
N LEU A 78 -15.35 -21.23 23.10
CA LEU A 78 -15.55 -20.02 23.89
C LEU A 78 -16.93 -20.09 24.55
N GLN A 79 -16.93 -20.38 25.85
CA GLN A 79 -18.13 -20.31 26.67
C GLN A 79 -18.23 -18.90 27.24
N GLU A 80 -19.28 -18.15 26.89
CA GLU A 80 -19.51 -16.83 27.47
C GLU A 80 -19.72 -16.97 28.99
N ARG A 81 -18.82 -16.37 29.78
CA ARG A 81 -19.01 -16.23 31.21
C ARG A 81 -20.09 -15.17 31.45
N GLY A 82 -21.34 -15.63 31.60
CA GLY A 82 -22.36 -14.88 32.31
C GLY A 82 -21.93 -14.54 33.75
N PRO A 83 -22.60 -13.58 34.41
CA PRO A 83 -22.18 -13.07 35.71
C PRO A 83 -22.08 -14.19 36.75
N LEU A 84 -20.96 -14.20 37.47
CA LEU A 84 -20.54 -15.22 38.43
C LEU A 84 -21.63 -15.50 39.49
N ALA A 85 -22.40 -16.57 39.28
CA ALA A 85 -23.12 -17.28 40.32
C ALA A 85 -22.53 -18.70 40.42
N ASN A 86 -22.06 -19.06 41.62
CA ASN A 86 -21.52 -20.38 41.93
C ASN A 86 -22.59 -21.46 41.68
N ALA A 87 -22.44 -22.24 40.61
CA ALA A 87 -23.21 -23.44 40.35
C ALA A 87 -22.27 -24.62 40.06
N ALA A 88 -22.67 -25.78 40.59
CA ALA A 88 -21.94 -27.04 40.57
C ALA A 88 -21.61 -27.56 39.15
N ALA A 89 -20.56 -28.37 39.06
CA ALA A 89 -20.02 -28.95 37.83
C ALA A 89 -21.07 -29.76 37.03
N PRO A 90 -21.15 -29.63 35.69
CA PRO A 90 -22.04 -30.45 34.87
C PRO A 90 -21.40 -31.78 34.46
N GLU A 91 -22.27 -32.79 34.33
CA GLU A 91 -22.00 -34.15 33.86
C GLU A 91 -21.53 -34.19 32.39
N LYS A 92 -20.76 -35.24 32.05
CA LYS A 92 -20.19 -35.52 30.72
C LYS A 92 -21.26 -35.74 29.65
N GLU A 93 -21.35 -34.84 28.66
CA GLU A 93 -21.99 -35.10 27.37
C GLU A 93 -21.06 -35.88 26.40
N PRO A 94 -21.61 -36.64 25.43
CA PRO A 94 -20.84 -37.61 24.65
C PRO A 94 -20.05 -36.97 23.49
N ALA A 95 -18.72 -37.09 23.57
CA ALA A 95 -17.73 -36.57 22.61
C ALA A 95 -17.90 -37.03 21.13
N ALA A 96 -18.72 -38.04 20.85
CA ALA A 96 -18.84 -38.63 19.52
C ALA A 96 -19.57 -37.75 18.50
N ALA A 97 -20.48 -36.85 18.92
CA ALA A 97 -21.25 -36.03 17.99
C ALA A 97 -20.41 -34.89 17.36
N ASN A 98 -19.41 -34.39 18.08
CA ASN A 98 -18.56 -33.27 17.63
C ASN A 98 -17.49 -33.70 16.62
N GLU A 99 -17.07 -34.97 16.65
CA GLU A 99 -16.06 -35.51 15.74
C GLU A 99 -16.62 -35.71 14.31
N ALA A 100 -17.88 -36.15 14.20
CA ALA A 100 -18.54 -36.32 12.91
C ALA A 100 -18.78 -34.99 12.17
N ALA A 101 -19.14 -33.93 12.91
CA ALA A 101 -19.36 -32.60 12.35
C ALA A 101 -18.07 -31.94 11.83
N ALA A 102 -16.95 -32.13 12.55
CA ALA A 102 -15.64 -31.61 12.14
C ALA A 102 -15.12 -32.28 10.85
N LYS A 103 -15.38 -33.60 10.68
CA LYS A 103 -14.99 -34.34 9.48
C LYS A 103 -15.75 -33.87 8.24
N ALA A 104 -17.07 -33.73 8.33
CA ALA A 104 -17.91 -33.29 7.21
C ALA A 104 -17.55 -31.88 6.69
N LEU A 105 -17.15 -30.98 7.58
CA LEU A 105 -16.73 -29.62 7.20
C LEU A 105 -15.38 -29.61 6.46
N THR A 106 -14.46 -30.50 6.85
CA THR A 106 -13.13 -30.63 6.24
C THR A 106 -13.23 -31.16 4.81
N ASP A 107 -14.13 -32.11 4.58
CA ASP A 107 -14.34 -32.71 3.25
C ASP A 107 -14.94 -31.67 2.26
N ALA A 108 -15.89 -30.83 2.72
CA ALA A 108 -16.52 -29.81 1.88
C ALA A 108 -15.56 -28.70 1.40
N VAL A 109 -14.58 -28.33 2.23
CA VAL A 109 -13.57 -27.29 1.89
C VAL A 109 -12.58 -27.80 0.84
N ASN A 110 -12.20 -29.09 0.92
CA ASN A 110 -11.32 -29.70 -0.08
C ASN A 110 -11.98 -29.80 -1.45
N ASP A 111 -13.27 -30.11 -1.50
CA ASP A 111 -14.03 -30.24 -2.75
C ASP A 111 -14.14 -28.90 -3.50
N LEU A 112 -14.34 -27.81 -2.74
CA LEU A 112 -14.38 -26.45 -3.31
C LEU A 112 -13.03 -26.06 -3.94
N PHE A 113 -11.92 -26.48 -3.33
CA PHE A 113 -10.56 -26.18 -3.80
C PHE A 113 -10.18 -27.00 -5.05
N GLN A 114 -10.70 -28.22 -5.18
CA GLN A 114 -10.46 -29.07 -6.35
C GLN A 114 -11.34 -28.69 -7.56
N SER A 115 -12.44 -27.97 -7.35
CA SER A 115 -13.40 -27.63 -8.40
C SER A 115 -12.92 -26.60 -9.44
N GLY A 116 -11.82 -25.87 -9.18
CA GLY A 116 -11.13 -25.04 -10.18
C GLY A 116 -11.96 -23.94 -10.87
N ALA A 117 -13.13 -23.57 -10.34
CA ALA A 117 -14.09 -22.70 -11.02
C ALA A 117 -13.91 -21.21 -10.68
N VAL A 118 -12.85 -20.57 -11.19
CA VAL A 118 -12.82 -19.09 -11.36
C VAL A 118 -12.12 -18.74 -12.68
N ALA A 119 -12.86 -18.08 -13.58
CA ALA A 119 -12.52 -17.85 -14.99
C ALA A 119 -11.43 -16.78 -15.25
N PRO A 120 -10.58 -16.94 -16.30
CA PRO A 120 -9.49 -16.00 -16.65
C PRO A 120 -9.81 -14.90 -17.68
N ALA A 121 -11.06 -14.68 -18.08
CA ALA A 121 -11.38 -13.90 -19.30
C ALA A 121 -11.11 -12.37 -19.26
N ALA A 122 -10.88 -11.75 -18.10
CA ALA A 122 -10.72 -10.29 -18.01
C ALA A 122 -9.29 -9.78 -18.22
N ALA A 123 -8.28 -10.64 -18.07
CA ALA A 123 -6.87 -10.26 -18.23
C ALA A 123 -6.45 -10.08 -19.70
N ASP A 124 -7.07 -10.83 -20.61
CA ASP A 124 -6.69 -10.86 -22.02
C ASP A 124 -7.12 -9.61 -22.80
N ALA A 125 -8.22 -8.96 -22.40
CA ALA A 125 -8.72 -7.76 -23.07
C ALA A 125 -7.81 -6.53 -22.85
N LYS A 126 -7.24 -6.38 -21.64
CA LYS A 126 -6.31 -5.29 -21.33
C LYS A 126 -4.97 -5.47 -22.06
N ALA A 127 -4.48 -6.71 -22.12
CA ALA A 127 -3.25 -7.02 -22.82
C ALA A 127 -3.34 -6.77 -24.34
N ALA A 128 -4.53 -6.89 -24.93
CA ALA A 128 -4.76 -6.58 -26.35
C ALA A 128 -4.71 -5.06 -26.63
N ALA A 129 -5.33 -4.24 -25.78
CA ALA A 129 -5.33 -2.79 -25.92
C ALA A 129 -3.90 -2.19 -25.79
N ASP A 130 -3.12 -2.68 -24.83
CA ASP A 130 -1.74 -2.23 -24.62
C ASP A 130 -0.82 -2.59 -25.80
N ARG A 131 -1.08 -3.71 -26.49
CA ARG A 131 -0.32 -4.11 -27.69
C ARG A 131 -0.64 -3.22 -28.89
N GLU A 132 -1.89 -2.84 -29.07
CA GLU A 132 -2.32 -1.97 -30.16
C GLU A 132 -1.73 -0.55 -30.01
N GLU A 133 -1.74 0.01 -28.79
CA GLU A 133 -1.14 1.32 -28.53
C GLU A 133 0.39 1.28 -28.72
N LYS A 134 1.05 0.21 -28.29
CA LYS A 134 2.49 0.02 -28.51
C LYS A 134 2.85 -0.08 -30.00
N ALA A 135 2.03 -0.75 -30.80
CA ALA A 135 2.22 -0.85 -32.26
C ALA A 135 2.08 0.52 -32.94
N LYS A 136 1.07 1.32 -32.56
CA LYS A 136 0.89 2.70 -33.08
C LYS A 136 2.08 3.60 -32.74
N ARG A 137 2.62 3.49 -31.52
CA ARG A 137 3.81 4.25 -31.11
C ARG A 137 5.06 3.83 -31.88
N ALA A 138 5.22 2.53 -32.17
CA ALA A 138 6.36 2.03 -32.94
C ALA A 138 6.39 2.57 -34.37
N ASP A 139 5.23 2.60 -35.04
CA ASP A 139 5.09 3.13 -36.41
C ASP A 139 5.43 4.63 -36.49
N VAL A 140 4.99 5.41 -35.49
CA VAL A 140 5.35 6.84 -35.39
C VAL A 140 6.86 7.02 -35.17
N VAL A 141 7.49 6.20 -34.33
CA VAL A 141 8.94 6.27 -34.09
C VAL A 141 9.74 5.92 -35.35
N GLU A 142 9.34 4.88 -36.08
CA GLU A 142 10.01 4.46 -37.31
C GLU A 142 9.90 5.53 -38.41
N LYS A 143 8.71 6.15 -38.56
CA LYS A 143 8.50 7.25 -39.50
C LYS A 143 9.37 8.47 -39.17
N VAL A 144 9.45 8.85 -37.90
CA VAL A 144 10.30 9.97 -37.45
C VAL A 144 11.78 9.65 -37.68
N GLN A 145 12.23 8.42 -37.41
CA GLN A 145 13.61 8.01 -37.69
C GLN A 145 13.94 8.06 -39.19
N ALA A 146 13.00 7.63 -40.05
CA ALA A 146 13.16 7.70 -41.50
C ALA A 146 13.26 9.15 -42.00
N GLU A 147 12.44 10.06 -41.47
CA GLU A 147 12.47 11.48 -41.84
C GLU A 147 13.78 12.17 -41.38
N VAL A 148 14.27 11.85 -40.18
CA VAL A 148 15.57 12.34 -39.68
C VAL A 148 16.73 11.82 -40.53
N GLN A 149 16.71 10.53 -40.89
CA GLN A 149 17.75 9.94 -41.74
C GLN A 149 17.74 10.55 -43.15
N ALA A 150 16.56 10.72 -43.76
CA ALA A 150 16.42 11.37 -45.06
C ALA A 150 16.89 12.84 -45.05
N ALA A 151 16.71 13.56 -43.94
CA ALA A 151 17.25 14.91 -43.78
C ALA A 151 18.78 14.91 -43.66
N ALA A 152 19.36 13.94 -42.95
CA ALA A 152 20.80 13.76 -42.82
C ALA A 152 21.48 13.42 -44.16
N ASP A 153 20.87 12.53 -44.95
CA ASP A 153 21.40 12.13 -46.26
C ASP A 153 21.37 13.30 -47.24
N LYS A 154 20.28 14.08 -47.28
CA LYS A 154 20.20 15.32 -48.09
C LYS A 154 21.26 16.37 -47.70
N ALA A 155 21.61 16.45 -46.41
CA ALA A 155 22.66 17.36 -45.94
C ALA A 155 24.06 16.89 -46.37
N LYS A 156 24.28 15.58 -46.44
CA LYS A 156 25.55 14.98 -46.89
C LYS A 156 25.75 15.17 -48.41
N ASP A 157 24.72 14.91 -49.20
CA ASP A 157 24.75 15.11 -50.67
C ASP A 157 25.02 16.58 -51.04
N ALA A 158 24.48 17.52 -50.26
CA ALA A 158 24.74 18.95 -50.45
C ALA A 158 26.19 19.37 -50.10
N ALA A 159 26.87 18.62 -49.24
CA ALA A 159 28.26 18.88 -48.85
C ALA A 159 29.26 18.35 -49.90
N ASP A 160 28.95 17.21 -50.52
CA ASP A 160 29.84 16.53 -51.49
C ASP A 160 29.78 17.17 -52.89
N ALA A 161 28.73 17.92 -53.23
CA ALA A 161 28.60 18.64 -54.50
C ALA A 161 29.53 19.87 -54.67
N LYS A 162 30.53 20.08 -53.79
CA LYS A 162 31.38 21.28 -53.79
C LYS A 162 32.88 21.04 -54.05
N GLY A 163 33.25 19.88 -54.58
CA GLY A 163 34.64 19.56 -54.91
C GLY A 163 34.84 19.13 -56.36
N THR A 164 35.23 20.06 -57.23
CA THR A 164 36.46 20.04 -58.05
C THR A 164 36.36 21.09 -59.15
N ASP A 165 37.04 22.23 -58.98
CA ASP A 165 37.65 22.89 -60.12
C ASP A 165 38.93 23.64 -59.70
N LYS A 166 40.06 23.22 -60.27
CA LYS A 166 41.41 23.72 -60.00
C LYS A 166 41.82 24.62 -61.17
N LYS A 167 41.89 25.95 -60.95
CA LYS A 167 42.92 26.81 -61.55
C LYS A 167 43.02 28.19 -60.88
N LYS A 168 44.26 28.55 -60.51
CA LYS A 168 44.73 29.84 -59.97
C LYS A 168 44.97 30.85 -61.13
N PRO A 169 45.30 32.15 -60.89
CA PRO A 169 45.25 32.92 -59.64
C PRO A 169 44.61 34.34 -59.76
N ALA A 170 44.42 34.94 -58.57
CA ALA A 170 44.51 36.39 -58.27
C ALA A 170 43.20 37.20 -58.07
N VAL A 171 43.10 37.75 -56.84
CA VAL A 171 42.38 38.98 -56.43
C VAL A 171 40.83 38.95 -56.37
N LYS A 172 40.29 38.60 -55.19
CA LYS A 172 39.36 39.41 -54.34
C LYS A 172 38.65 38.50 -53.33
N LYS A 173 38.75 38.85 -52.04
CA LYS A 173 37.95 38.28 -50.94
C LYS A 173 36.45 38.54 -51.20
N LYS A 174 35.66 37.46 -51.33
CA LYS A 174 34.19 37.35 -51.14
C LYS A 174 33.75 35.91 -51.53
N PRO A 175 32.52 35.45 -51.25
CA PRO A 175 31.86 35.19 -49.97
C PRO A 175 31.42 33.71 -49.95
N VAL A 176 32.27 32.78 -49.52
CA VAL A 176 31.98 31.33 -49.65
C VAL A 176 31.32 30.74 -48.39
N ASP A 177 31.31 31.51 -47.29
CA ASP A 177 30.79 31.06 -46.00
C ASP A 177 29.25 31.18 -45.88
N ALA A 178 28.62 32.09 -46.63
CA ALA A 178 27.18 32.36 -46.52
C ALA A 178 26.28 31.17 -46.93
N LYS A 179 26.74 30.31 -47.87
CA LYS A 179 25.93 29.18 -48.35
C LYS A 179 25.96 27.98 -47.39
N LYS A 180 27.07 27.78 -46.67
CA LYS A 180 27.19 26.73 -45.63
C LYS A 180 26.44 27.15 -44.36
N GLU A 181 26.48 28.43 -44.04
CA GLU A 181 25.72 29.00 -42.93
C GLU A 181 24.20 28.92 -43.17
N ALA A 182 23.73 29.19 -44.39
CA ALA A 182 22.32 29.03 -44.75
C ALA A 182 21.82 27.58 -44.68
N ALA A 183 22.63 26.60 -45.11
CA ALA A 183 22.28 25.19 -45.04
C ALA A 183 22.19 24.69 -43.59
N ASN A 184 23.16 25.08 -42.75
CA ASN A 184 23.14 24.75 -41.32
C ASN A 184 21.95 25.40 -40.59
N LYS A 185 21.59 26.64 -40.97
CA LYS A 185 20.43 27.34 -40.40
C LYS A 185 19.10 26.70 -40.80
N ALA A 186 18.98 26.23 -42.04
CA ALA A 186 17.80 25.52 -42.52
C ALA A 186 17.64 24.14 -41.85
N ALA A 187 18.74 23.40 -41.69
CA ALA A 187 18.74 22.11 -40.97
C ALA A 187 18.38 22.28 -39.49
N ALA A 188 18.90 23.32 -38.83
CA ALA A 188 18.54 23.64 -37.45
C ALA A 188 17.07 24.05 -37.31
N ALA A 189 16.51 24.81 -38.26
CA ALA A 189 15.10 25.19 -38.28
C ALA A 189 14.19 23.97 -38.46
N ALA A 190 14.50 23.09 -39.41
CA ALA A 190 13.73 21.85 -39.64
C ALA A 190 13.79 20.89 -38.45
N LEU A 191 14.95 20.76 -37.79
CA LEU A 191 15.06 19.99 -36.55
C LEU A 191 14.22 20.61 -35.43
N THR A 192 14.21 21.94 -35.32
CA THR A 192 13.42 22.65 -34.30
C THR A 192 11.92 22.47 -34.52
N GLU A 193 11.47 22.50 -35.78
CA GLU A 193 10.06 22.27 -36.15
C GLU A 193 9.64 20.81 -35.92
N ALA A 194 10.44 19.84 -36.37
CA ALA A 194 10.17 18.42 -36.13
C ALA A 194 10.16 18.05 -34.63
N VAL A 195 11.06 18.65 -33.84
CA VAL A 195 11.02 18.56 -32.38
C VAL A 195 9.75 19.22 -31.85
N SER A 196 9.41 20.43 -32.29
CA SER A 196 8.17 21.11 -31.86
C SER A 196 6.90 20.31 -32.18
N ASP A 197 6.86 19.57 -33.28
CA ASP A 197 5.74 18.70 -33.62
C ASP A 197 5.71 17.48 -32.71
N LEU A 198 6.85 16.81 -32.47
CA LEU A 198 6.96 15.76 -31.45
C LEU A 198 6.52 16.24 -30.05
N PHE A 199 6.78 17.50 -29.73
CA PHE A 199 6.31 18.17 -28.52
C PHE A 199 4.80 18.34 -28.49
N ASN A 200 4.19 18.81 -29.59
CA ASN A 200 2.75 18.96 -29.72
C ASN A 200 2.00 17.62 -29.73
N PHE A 201 2.65 16.55 -30.20
CA PHE A 201 2.16 15.18 -30.09
C PHE A 201 2.44 14.54 -28.71
N GLY A 202 3.06 15.26 -27.76
CA GLY A 202 3.36 14.76 -26.41
C GLY A 202 4.47 13.70 -26.36
N VAL A 203 5.28 13.59 -27.41
CA VAL A 203 6.33 12.58 -27.59
C VAL A 203 7.65 13.01 -26.94
N VAL A 204 7.94 14.31 -26.84
CA VAL A 204 9.15 14.85 -26.18
C VAL A 204 8.77 15.96 -25.20
N ALA A 205 9.21 15.85 -23.95
CA ALA A 205 8.94 16.83 -22.90
C ALA A 205 9.92 18.03 -22.98
N PRO A 206 9.51 19.26 -22.59
CA PRO A 206 10.38 20.44 -22.59
C PRO A 206 11.68 20.21 -21.84
N ALA A 207 12.78 20.79 -22.31
CA ALA A 207 14.04 20.79 -21.56
C ALA A 207 13.84 21.30 -20.12
N ALA A 208 12.93 22.28 -19.93
CA ALA A 208 12.48 22.74 -18.62
C ALA A 208 11.69 21.68 -17.82
N ALA A 209 10.92 20.82 -18.48
CA ALA A 209 10.28 19.67 -17.84
C ALA A 209 11.30 18.59 -17.48
N VAL A 210 12.35 18.35 -18.29
CA VAL A 210 13.41 17.38 -17.98
C VAL A 210 14.23 17.84 -16.77
N ALA A 211 14.63 19.11 -16.70
CA ALA A 211 15.33 19.67 -15.53
C ALA A 211 14.50 19.56 -14.23
N ASN A 212 13.17 19.60 -14.32
CA ASN A 212 12.28 19.41 -13.18
C ASN A 212 12.25 17.94 -12.71
N ILE A 213 12.39 16.96 -13.60
CA ILE A 213 12.37 15.53 -13.23
C ILE A 213 13.58 15.18 -12.36
N ASP A 214 14.77 15.69 -12.65
CA ASP A 214 15.97 15.39 -11.85
C ASP A 214 15.90 15.98 -10.44
N ALA A 215 15.32 17.18 -10.30
CA ALA A 215 15.06 17.77 -8.98
C ALA A 215 14.04 16.95 -8.17
N MET A 216 12.96 16.50 -8.83
CA MET A 216 11.95 15.64 -8.20
C MET A 216 12.50 14.26 -7.84
N ASP A 217 13.37 13.70 -8.67
CA ASP A 217 14.07 12.44 -8.39
C ASP A 217 14.90 12.55 -7.10
N GLN A 218 15.65 13.64 -6.93
CA GLN A 218 16.40 13.91 -5.71
C GLN A 218 15.50 14.07 -4.48
N GLN A 219 14.34 14.71 -4.63
CA GLN A 219 13.36 14.87 -3.56
C GLN A 219 12.80 13.51 -3.10
N PHE A 220 12.44 12.63 -4.03
CA PHE A 220 11.77 11.37 -3.70
C PHE A 220 12.72 10.24 -3.29
N ARG A 221 13.99 10.35 -3.66
CA ARG A 221 15.00 9.33 -3.41
C ARG A 221 15.14 8.91 -1.94
N PRO A 222 15.20 9.81 -0.94
CA PRO A 222 15.30 9.40 0.47
C PRO A 222 14.12 8.54 0.92
N HIS A 223 12.89 8.91 0.55
CA HIS A 223 11.68 8.18 0.95
C HIS A 223 11.64 6.78 0.37
N VAL A 224 11.89 6.62 -0.94
CA VAL A 224 11.91 5.28 -1.58
C VAL A 224 13.10 4.45 -1.07
N THR A 225 14.24 5.08 -0.77
CA THR A 225 15.41 4.39 -0.19
C THR A 225 15.10 3.85 1.20
N ASN A 226 14.35 4.58 2.03
CA ASN A 226 13.92 4.11 3.34
C ASN A 226 13.01 2.88 3.23
N VAL A 227 12.05 2.89 2.30
CA VAL A 227 11.19 1.73 2.02
C VAL A 227 12.02 0.54 1.54
N LEU A 228 12.95 0.76 0.60
CA LEU A 228 13.88 -0.28 0.12
C LEU A 228 14.67 -0.91 1.27
N ASN A 229 15.25 -0.09 2.15
CA ASN A 229 16.04 -0.58 3.29
C ASN A 229 15.19 -1.41 4.27
N ALA A 230 13.96 -0.97 4.55
CA ALA A 230 13.03 -1.70 5.41
C ALA A 230 12.65 -3.07 4.80
N GLU A 231 12.35 -3.12 3.51
CA GLU A 231 12.03 -4.37 2.81
C GLU A 231 13.25 -5.32 2.75
N LEU A 232 14.45 -4.80 2.49
CA LEU A 232 15.67 -5.63 2.49
C LEU A 232 15.98 -6.22 3.86
N HIS A 233 15.83 -5.43 4.94
CA HIS A 233 15.97 -5.92 6.32
C HIS A 233 14.94 -7.00 6.62
N PHE A 234 13.70 -6.78 6.19
CA PHE A 234 12.61 -7.72 6.37
C PHE A 234 12.85 -9.04 5.62
N ILE A 235 13.30 -9.00 4.37
CA ILE A 235 13.71 -10.20 3.61
C ILE A 235 14.86 -10.93 4.30
N LYS A 236 15.84 -10.19 4.83
CA LYS A 236 16.96 -10.77 5.57
C LYS A 236 16.49 -11.58 6.77
N LYS A 237 15.53 -11.04 7.54
CA LYS A 237 14.96 -11.73 8.71
C LYS A 237 14.04 -12.89 8.35
N LEU A 238 13.17 -12.70 7.35
CA LEU A 238 12.14 -13.68 7.04
C LEU A 238 12.68 -14.87 6.24
N CYS A 239 13.51 -14.59 5.23
CA CYS A 239 13.94 -15.58 4.25
C CYS A 239 15.37 -16.09 4.50
N GLY A 240 16.18 -15.39 5.31
CA GLY A 240 17.55 -15.80 5.63
C GLY A 240 18.47 -16.03 4.40
N PRO A 241 18.53 -15.10 3.42
CA PRO A 241 19.44 -15.23 2.27
C PRO A 241 20.89 -15.45 2.69
N THR A 242 21.63 -16.22 1.90
CA THR A 242 23.10 -16.20 1.94
C THR A 242 23.64 -14.83 1.51
N ALA A 243 24.90 -14.53 1.84
CA ALA A 243 25.52 -13.25 1.49
C ALA A 243 25.51 -12.97 -0.03
N GLU A 244 25.75 -13.99 -0.87
CA GLU A 244 25.75 -13.84 -2.33
C GLU A 244 24.34 -13.62 -2.88
N GLN A 245 23.34 -14.38 -2.39
CA GLN A 245 21.93 -14.17 -2.78
C GLN A 245 21.45 -12.78 -2.35
N TYR A 246 21.84 -12.32 -1.16
CA TYR A 246 21.48 -11.00 -0.66
C TYR A 246 22.07 -9.88 -1.53
N LYS A 247 23.29 -10.04 -2.06
CA LYS A 247 23.87 -9.07 -3.02
C LYS A 247 23.01 -8.97 -4.28
N VAL A 248 22.56 -10.09 -4.83
CA VAL A 248 21.68 -10.14 -6.01
C VAL A 248 20.34 -9.46 -5.72
N ILE A 249 19.69 -9.81 -4.62
CA ILE A 249 18.41 -9.22 -4.18
C ILE A 249 18.56 -7.70 -3.98
N LYS A 250 19.64 -7.26 -3.31
CA LYS A 250 19.90 -5.84 -3.06
C LYS A 250 20.16 -5.07 -4.35
N ALA A 251 20.87 -5.65 -5.32
CA ALA A 251 21.11 -5.03 -6.62
C ALA A 251 19.78 -4.84 -7.38
N ALA A 252 18.96 -5.89 -7.46
CA ALA A 252 17.64 -5.83 -8.10
C ALA A 252 16.70 -4.84 -7.42
N GLY A 253 16.70 -4.79 -6.08
CA GLY A 253 15.90 -3.82 -5.31
C GLY A 253 16.32 -2.37 -5.55
N LYS A 254 17.63 -2.09 -5.69
CA LYS A 254 18.13 -0.75 -6.03
C LYS A 254 17.74 -0.31 -7.44
N GLU A 255 17.79 -1.23 -8.40
CA GLU A 255 17.34 -0.97 -9.77
C GLU A 255 15.86 -0.60 -9.80
N GLU A 256 15.00 -1.40 -9.16
CA GLU A 256 13.57 -1.15 -9.08
C GLU A 256 13.26 0.15 -8.32
N ALA A 257 13.94 0.41 -7.20
CA ALA A 257 13.78 1.66 -6.46
C ALA A 257 14.08 2.89 -7.33
N ASN A 258 15.16 2.86 -8.12
CA ASN A 258 15.47 3.94 -9.08
C ASN A 258 14.37 4.08 -10.15
N ALA A 259 13.83 2.96 -10.65
CA ALA A 259 12.73 3.00 -11.61
C ALA A 259 11.45 3.61 -11.00
N VAL A 260 11.12 3.26 -9.75
CA VAL A 260 9.99 3.83 -9.00
C VAL A 260 10.17 5.32 -8.76
N ILE A 261 11.36 5.76 -8.32
CA ILE A 261 11.69 7.18 -8.13
C ILE A 261 11.52 7.95 -9.44
N ARG A 262 12.06 7.43 -10.55
CA ARG A 262 11.97 8.10 -11.84
C ARG A 262 10.53 8.21 -12.34
N LYS A 263 9.72 7.15 -12.18
CA LYS A 263 8.28 7.17 -12.50
C LYS A 263 7.57 8.23 -11.66
N LEU A 264 7.77 8.23 -10.33
CA LEU A 264 7.20 9.24 -9.44
C LEU A 264 7.54 10.68 -9.86
N ALA A 265 8.82 10.94 -10.17
CA ALA A 265 9.27 12.23 -10.64
C ALA A 265 8.60 12.66 -11.95
N GLN A 266 8.46 11.73 -12.91
CA GLN A 266 7.76 11.98 -14.18
C GLN A 266 6.28 12.30 -13.95
N PHE A 267 5.59 11.51 -13.13
CA PHE A 267 4.18 11.72 -12.85
C PHE A 267 3.92 13.04 -12.12
N GLN A 268 4.78 13.40 -11.18
CA GLN A 268 4.68 14.66 -10.44
C GLN A 268 4.88 15.86 -11.39
N ALA A 269 5.88 15.77 -12.28
CA ALA A 269 6.15 16.79 -13.29
C ALA A 269 4.98 16.94 -14.28
N GLN A 270 4.37 15.83 -14.71
CA GLN A 270 3.22 15.84 -15.62
C GLN A 270 1.94 16.42 -14.98
N ASN A 271 1.76 16.23 -13.68
CA ASN A 271 0.56 16.68 -12.97
C ASN A 271 0.69 18.07 -12.36
N ASN A 272 1.68 18.89 -12.78
CA ASN A 272 1.91 20.24 -12.26
C ASN A 272 1.91 20.29 -10.72
N ASN A 273 2.53 19.29 -10.08
CA ASN A 273 2.57 19.15 -8.62
C ASN A 273 1.20 19.04 -7.91
N ARG A 274 0.10 18.72 -8.60
CA ARG A 274 -1.25 18.64 -7.99
C ARG A 274 -1.50 17.36 -7.16
N GLY A 275 -0.44 16.66 -6.79
CA GLY A 275 -0.52 15.32 -6.20
C GLY A 275 -0.97 14.29 -7.23
N ILE A 276 -0.73 13.01 -6.94
CA ILE A 276 -1.13 11.91 -7.82
C ILE A 276 -2.29 11.18 -7.15
N PRO A 277 -3.53 11.33 -7.65
CA PRO A 277 -4.63 10.51 -7.22
C PRO A 277 -4.31 9.04 -7.52
N ASN A 278 -4.33 8.19 -6.50
CA ASN A 278 -4.22 6.73 -6.63
C ASN A 278 -2.89 6.20 -7.21
N TRP A 279 -1.75 6.86 -6.94
CA TRP A 279 -0.46 6.24 -7.25
C TRP A 279 -0.27 4.95 -6.45
N PRO A 280 0.20 3.84 -7.06
CA PRO A 280 0.53 2.63 -6.32
C PRO A 280 1.61 2.89 -5.26
N SER A 281 1.43 2.34 -4.07
CA SER A 281 2.41 2.41 -2.99
C SER A 281 3.80 1.98 -3.48
N PRO A 282 4.88 2.76 -3.27
CA PRO A 282 6.24 2.35 -3.58
C PRO A 282 6.61 1.02 -2.93
N ARG A 283 6.08 0.75 -1.73
CA ARG A 283 6.28 -0.52 -1.03
C ARG A 283 5.72 -1.68 -1.83
N LYS A 284 4.49 -1.56 -2.34
CA LYS A 284 3.85 -2.60 -3.15
C LYS A 284 4.67 -2.94 -4.41
N LEU A 285 5.11 -1.91 -5.14
CA LEU A 285 5.97 -2.09 -6.32
C LEU A 285 7.28 -2.83 -6.00
N LEU A 286 7.92 -2.47 -4.88
CA LEU A 286 9.13 -3.13 -4.42
C LEU A 286 8.86 -4.58 -3.94
N SER A 287 7.78 -4.80 -3.20
CA SER A 287 7.40 -6.13 -2.71
C SER A 287 7.08 -7.09 -3.85
N ASP A 288 6.35 -6.65 -4.87
CA ASP A 288 6.06 -7.46 -6.06
C ASP A 288 7.36 -7.88 -6.77
N LYS A 289 8.28 -6.92 -6.94
CA LYS A 289 9.61 -7.20 -7.51
C LYS A 289 10.41 -8.19 -6.65
N PHE A 290 10.41 -8.01 -5.33
CA PHE A 290 11.14 -8.90 -4.44
C PHE A 290 10.58 -10.32 -4.43
N ALA A 291 9.27 -10.49 -4.54
CA ALA A 291 8.66 -11.82 -4.67
C ALA A 291 9.23 -12.55 -5.89
N THR A 292 9.28 -11.90 -7.07
CA THR A 292 9.86 -12.49 -8.29
C THR A 292 11.36 -12.76 -8.17
N VAL A 293 12.12 -11.85 -7.56
CA VAL A 293 13.57 -12.04 -7.38
C VAL A 293 13.86 -13.17 -6.38
N LEU A 294 13.06 -13.33 -5.33
CA LEU A 294 13.21 -14.41 -4.36
C LEU A 294 12.96 -15.80 -4.99
N GLU A 295 11.99 -15.91 -5.90
CA GLU A 295 11.73 -17.17 -6.63
C GLU A 295 12.95 -17.64 -7.42
N THR A 296 13.70 -16.71 -8.00
CA THR A 296 14.86 -16.99 -8.85
C THR A 296 16.18 -17.09 -8.08
N ALA A 297 16.36 -16.26 -7.05
CA ALA A 297 17.64 -16.16 -6.32
C ALA A 297 17.75 -17.13 -5.14
N GLN A 298 16.65 -17.56 -4.53
CA GLN A 298 16.65 -18.48 -3.39
C GLN A 298 15.89 -19.77 -3.69
N SER A 299 14.59 -19.78 -3.36
CA SER A 299 13.70 -20.91 -3.54
C SER A 299 12.26 -20.41 -3.66
N PRO A 300 11.37 -21.15 -4.35
CA PRO A 300 9.94 -20.81 -4.41
C PRO A 300 9.29 -20.72 -3.03
N GLU A 301 9.73 -21.53 -2.07
CA GLU A 301 9.24 -21.53 -0.69
C GLU A 301 9.53 -20.20 0.03
N ALA A 302 10.72 -19.62 -0.19
CA ALA A 302 11.08 -18.33 0.40
C ALA A 302 10.23 -17.19 -0.17
N ALA A 303 9.95 -17.21 -1.46
CA ALA A 303 9.06 -16.24 -2.10
C ALA A 303 7.62 -16.36 -1.59
N GLU A 304 7.11 -17.59 -1.44
CA GLU A 304 5.77 -17.82 -0.91
C GLU A 304 5.65 -17.37 0.56
N LYS A 305 6.68 -17.65 1.38
CA LYS A 305 6.76 -17.13 2.76
C LYS A 305 6.71 -15.61 2.79
N TYR A 306 7.45 -14.95 1.89
CA TYR A 306 7.44 -13.50 1.75
C TYR A 306 6.07 -12.95 1.36
N ARG A 307 5.42 -13.51 0.32
CA ARG A 307 4.08 -13.12 -0.12
C ARG A 307 3.04 -13.23 0.99
N ARG A 308 3.03 -14.34 1.72
CA ARG A 308 2.11 -14.56 2.84
C ARG A 308 2.23 -13.48 3.91
N GLU A 309 3.46 -13.14 4.29
CA GLU A 309 3.71 -12.13 5.31
C GLU A 309 3.37 -10.71 4.81
N ILE A 310 3.60 -10.40 3.53
CA ILE A 310 3.14 -9.14 2.92
C ILE A 310 1.61 -9.04 2.96
N ALA A 311 0.89 -10.11 2.60
CA ALA A 311 -0.58 -10.14 2.66
C ALA A 311 -1.10 -9.95 4.10
N LEU A 312 -0.47 -10.59 5.09
CA LEU A 312 -0.81 -10.42 6.51
C LEU A 312 -0.63 -8.96 6.97
N ARG A 313 0.45 -8.31 6.52
CA ARG A 313 0.73 -6.90 6.83
C ARG A 313 -0.26 -5.96 6.14
N GLU A 314 -0.67 -6.25 4.92
CA GLU A 314 -1.70 -5.49 4.21
C GLU A 314 -3.03 -5.54 4.97
N GLU A 315 -3.48 -6.73 5.39
CA GLU A 315 -4.71 -6.87 6.17
C GLU A 315 -4.59 -6.16 7.53
N SER A 316 -3.44 -6.30 8.21
CA SER A 316 -3.19 -5.60 9.48
C SER A 316 -3.26 -4.08 9.34
N ARG A 317 -2.70 -3.52 8.24
CA ARG A 317 -2.79 -2.08 7.95
C ARG A 317 -4.22 -1.64 7.66
N LYS A 318 -4.98 -2.43 6.92
CA LYS A 318 -6.40 -2.19 6.65
C LYS A 318 -7.19 -2.10 7.95
N VAL A 319 -7.07 -3.10 8.83
CA VAL A 319 -7.75 -3.12 10.13
C VAL A 319 -7.34 -1.93 10.99
N ALA A 320 -6.04 -1.62 11.08
CA ALA A 320 -5.55 -0.46 11.83
C ALA A 320 -6.09 0.88 11.28
N THR A 321 -6.16 1.02 9.96
CA THR A 321 -6.73 2.20 9.28
C THR A 321 -8.18 2.39 9.70
N VAL A 322 -8.99 1.34 9.64
CA VAL A 322 -10.41 1.39 10.00
C VAL A 322 -10.59 1.76 11.48
N HIS A 323 -9.82 1.17 12.39
CA HIS A 323 -9.91 1.53 13.81
C HIS A 323 -9.51 2.98 14.07
N CYS A 324 -8.47 3.50 13.40
CA CYS A 324 -8.12 4.91 13.45
C CYS A 324 -9.27 5.80 12.95
N MET A 325 -9.93 5.40 11.87
CA MET A 325 -11.07 6.14 11.33
C MET A 325 -12.25 6.17 12.32
N SER A 326 -12.64 5.01 12.84
CA SER A 326 -13.74 4.90 13.79
C SER A 326 -13.46 5.68 15.08
N ALA A 327 -12.22 5.66 15.58
CA ALA A 327 -11.82 6.48 16.72
C ALA A 327 -11.92 7.99 16.44
N CYS A 328 -11.60 8.44 15.21
CA CYS A 328 -11.78 9.84 14.82
C CYS A 328 -13.25 10.23 14.75
N LEU A 329 -14.10 9.34 14.20
CA LEU A 329 -15.54 9.58 14.09
C LEU A 329 -16.24 9.57 15.45
N ASP A 330 -15.85 8.65 16.33
CA ASP A 330 -16.33 8.60 17.71
C ASP A 330 -16.11 9.92 18.43
N ARG A 331 -14.91 10.52 18.33
CA ARG A 331 -14.64 11.83 18.95
C ARG A 331 -15.57 12.95 18.48
N LYS A 332 -16.07 12.89 17.26
CA LYS A 332 -16.93 13.92 16.67
C LYS A 332 -18.43 13.64 16.87
N LEU A 333 -18.81 12.38 17.00
CA LEU A 333 -20.22 11.94 17.01
C LEU A 333 -20.65 11.32 18.34
N ALA A 334 -19.70 11.04 19.25
CA ALA A 334 -19.93 10.26 20.48
C ALA A 334 -20.66 8.94 20.17
N LEU A 335 -19.97 8.03 19.49
CA LEU A 335 -20.51 6.74 19.08
C LEU A 335 -20.59 5.79 20.29
N THR A 336 -21.61 4.94 20.32
CA THR A 336 -21.65 3.84 21.30
C THR A 336 -20.69 2.71 20.89
N PRO A 337 -20.27 1.83 21.81
CA PRO A 337 -19.47 0.66 21.46
C PRO A 337 -20.07 -0.18 20.33
N GLU A 338 -21.38 -0.42 20.36
CA GLU A 338 -22.09 -1.21 19.34
C GLU A 338 -22.13 -0.51 17.98
N GLN A 339 -22.14 0.83 17.97
CA GLN A 339 -22.03 1.62 16.74
C GLN A 339 -20.61 1.55 16.17
N ILE A 340 -19.58 1.57 17.02
CA ILE A 340 -18.19 1.42 16.61
C ILE A 340 -17.97 0.05 15.98
N ASP A 341 -18.45 -1.03 16.60
CA ASP A 341 -18.28 -2.38 16.07
C ASP A 341 -18.98 -2.56 14.70
N LYS A 342 -20.20 -2.01 14.56
CA LYS A 342 -20.92 -1.99 13.27
C LYS A 342 -20.18 -1.16 12.22
N LEU A 343 -19.63 -0.03 12.61
CA LEU A 343 -18.89 0.85 11.73
C LEU A 343 -17.60 0.18 11.26
N ASP A 344 -16.84 -0.43 12.17
CA ASP A 344 -15.62 -1.18 11.85
C ASP A 344 -15.92 -2.31 10.87
N ALA A 345 -16.97 -3.10 11.11
CA ALA A 345 -17.36 -4.19 10.22
C ALA A 345 -17.69 -3.68 8.79
N VAL A 346 -18.51 -2.64 8.68
CA VAL A 346 -18.89 -2.06 7.37
C VAL A 346 -17.69 -1.44 6.66
N LEU A 347 -16.80 -0.76 7.38
CA LEU A 347 -15.60 -0.14 6.80
C LEU A 347 -14.55 -1.18 6.39
N ILE A 348 -14.40 -2.29 7.11
CA ILE A 348 -13.52 -3.40 6.70
C ILE A 348 -14.07 -4.08 5.44
N GLU A 349 -15.38 -4.29 5.35
CA GLU A 349 -16.01 -4.92 4.19
C GLU A 349 -15.93 -4.02 2.94
N LYS A 350 -16.16 -2.71 3.11
CA LYS A 350 -16.15 -1.72 2.03
C LYS A 350 -14.88 -0.87 2.00
N PHE A 351 -13.76 -1.48 2.39
CA PHE A 351 -12.50 -0.77 2.50
C PHE A 351 -12.06 -0.16 1.18
N GLU A 352 -11.58 1.09 1.22
CA GLU A 352 -10.97 1.76 0.07
C GLU A 352 -9.50 2.10 0.36
N ASP A 353 -8.57 1.69 -0.52
CA ASP A 353 -7.12 1.90 -0.33
C ASP A 353 -6.74 3.37 -0.08
N LYS A 354 -7.50 4.31 -0.65
CA LYS A 354 -7.30 5.74 -0.46
C LYS A 354 -7.44 6.18 1.01
N TRP A 355 -8.17 5.42 1.84
CA TRP A 355 -8.28 5.71 3.27
C TRP A 355 -6.96 5.50 4.00
N MET A 356 -6.15 4.53 3.57
CA MET A 356 -4.82 4.30 4.12
C MET A 356 -3.88 5.50 3.88
N GLN A 357 -3.99 6.13 2.71
CA GLN A 357 -3.22 7.33 2.36
C GLN A 357 -3.61 8.54 3.24
N GLN A 358 -4.81 8.53 3.82
CA GLN A 358 -5.30 9.59 4.71
C GLN A 358 -4.88 9.38 6.17
N MET A 359 -4.19 8.29 6.52
CA MET A 359 -3.87 8.03 7.93
C MET A 359 -3.05 9.12 8.62
N MET A 360 -2.14 9.79 7.90
CA MET A 360 -1.41 10.92 8.45
C MET A 360 -2.33 12.08 8.87
N VAL A 361 -3.44 12.25 8.18
CA VAL A 361 -4.44 13.28 8.49
C VAL A 361 -5.08 13.01 9.86
N TYR A 362 -5.19 11.74 10.26
CA TYR A 362 -5.80 11.35 11.54
C TYR A 362 -4.96 11.74 12.77
N VAL A 363 -3.72 12.19 12.58
CA VAL A 363 -2.89 12.82 13.64
C VAL A 363 -3.44 14.19 14.04
N TYR A 364 -4.23 14.82 13.16
CA TYR A 364 -4.88 16.11 13.36
C TYR A 364 -6.40 15.94 13.42
N PRO A 365 -6.93 15.18 14.40
CA PRO A 365 -8.34 14.79 14.45
C PRO A 365 -9.27 15.96 14.77
N GLU A 366 -8.73 17.12 15.19
CA GLU A 366 -9.55 18.29 15.48
C GLU A 366 -9.94 19.03 14.21
N GLU A 367 -8.96 19.25 13.33
CA GLU A 367 -9.09 19.94 12.06
C GLU A 367 -9.64 19.02 10.95
N TYR A 368 -9.27 17.75 10.98
CA TYR A 368 -9.61 16.79 9.95
C TYR A 368 -10.32 15.57 10.50
N HIS A 369 -11.19 15.00 9.69
CA HIS A 369 -11.90 13.77 10.01
C HIS A 369 -12.02 12.92 8.75
N PRO A 370 -11.91 11.59 8.87
CA PRO A 370 -12.25 10.70 7.77
C PRO A 370 -13.69 10.93 7.35
N ARG A 371 -13.94 10.90 6.05
CA ARG A 371 -15.29 11.01 5.50
C ARG A 371 -15.55 9.87 4.52
N PRO A 372 -15.75 8.64 5.03
CA PRO A 372 -16.27 7.55 4.21
C PRO A 372 -17.63 7.93 3.61
N ALA A 373 -18.07 7.18 2.60
CA ALA A 373 -19.34 7.45 1.94
C ALA A 373 -20.49 7.50 2.95
N GLU A 374 -21.38 8.48 2.82
CA GLU A 374 -22.48 8.68 3.78
C GLU A 374 -23.39 7.45 3.89
N ALA A 375 -23.55 6.71 2.79
CA ALA A 375 -24.31 5.46 2.73
C ALA A 375 -23.78 4.39 3.71
N LEU A 376 -22.50 4.43 4.07
CA LEU A 376 -21.89 3.48 5.02
C LEU A 376 -22.13 3.89 6.47
N VAL A 377 -22.20 5.21 6.75
CA VAL A 377 -22.22 5.74 8.12
C VAL A 377 -23.63 6.04 8.61
N LEU A 378 -24.46 6.71 7.78
CA LEU A 378 -25.79 7.21 8.19
C LEU A 378 -26.75 6.13 8.74
N PRO A 379 -26.74 4.87 8.25
CA PRO A 379 -27.57 3.80 8.81
C PRO A 379 -27.21 3.41 10.25
N ILE A 380 -25.96 3.66 10.68
CA ILE A 380 -25.45 3.28 12.00
C ILE A 380 -25.75 4.38 13.04
N LEU A 381 -25.83 5.63 12.59
CA LEU A 381 -26.04 6.80 13.45
C LEU A 381 -27.48 6.92 13.93
N ASN A 382 -27.69 7.54 15.09
CA ASN A 382 -29.01 8.03 15.52
C ASN A 382 -29.31 9.42 14.92
N GLU A 383 -30.50 9.97 15.17
CA GLU A 383 -30.91 11.25 14.59
C GLU A 383 -30.01 12.44 14.99
N ALA A 384 -29.63 12.53 16.27
CA ALA A 384 -28.75 13.58 16.77
C ALA A 384 -27.36 13.49 16.12
N GLN A 385 -26.81 12.29 16.02
CA GLN A 385 -25.53 12.01 15.37
C GLN A 385 -25.57 12.29 13.86
N ARG A 386 -26.68 11.97 13.17
CA ARG A 386 -26.87 12.33 11.76
C ARG A 386 -26.86 13.84 11.54
N LYS A 387 -27.47 14.60 12.46
CA LYS A 387 -27.42 16.06 12.43
C LYS A 387 -26.00 16.58 12.66
N ALA A 388 -25.27 16.00 13.62
CA ALA A 388 -23.87 16.33 13.87
C ALA A 388 -22.99 16.01 12.64
N TRP A 389 -23.15 14.84 12.03
CA TRP A 389 -22.45 14.42 10.81
C TRP A 389 -22.64 15.42 9.67
N LYS A 390 -23.88 15.86 9.41
CA LYS A 390 -24.19 16.85 8.36
C LYS A 390 -23.61 18.23 8.65
N ALA A 391 -23.39 18.56 9.92
CA ALA A 391 -22.78 19.82 10.34
C ALA A 391 -21.24 19.81 10.24
N LEU A 392 -20.61 18.63 10.08
CA LEU A 392 -19.17 18.55 9.86
C LEU A 392 -18.80 19.20 8.53
N PRO A 393 -17.72 20.01 8.49
CA PRO A 393 -17.29 20.65 7.25
C PRO A 393 -17.02 19.59 6.18
N PRO A 394 -17.27 19.88 4.89
CA PRO A 394 -16.91 18.99 3.80
C PRO A 394 -15.46 18.57 3.97
N ALA A 395 -15.18 17.27 3.90
CA ALA A 395 -13.83 16.80 4.10
C ALA A 395 -12.95 17.43 3.02
N HIS A 396 -12.02 18.28 3.44
CA HIS A 396 -10.90 18.62 2.59
C HIS A 396 -10.11 17.33 2.45
N MET A 397 -10.17 16.72 1.26
CA MET A 397 -9.37 15.55 0.93
C MET A 397 -7.92 16.01 0.78
N ILE A 398 -7.29 16.33 1.91
CA ILE A 398 -5.86 16.57 1.96
C ILE A 398 -5.23 15.19 1.88
N SER A 399 -4.79 14.85 0.68
CA SER A 399 -3.86 13.75 0.50
C SER A 399 -2.46 14.30 0.77
N PHE A 400 -1.76 13.72 1.74
CA PHE A 400 -0.32 13.94 1.92
C PHE A 400 0.50 13.15 0.88
N GLY A 401 -0.16 12.70 -0.19
CA GLY A 401 0.43 11.85 -1.22
C GLY A 401 0.87 10.50 -0.65
N TRP A 402 1.70 9.82 -1.44
CA TRP A 402 2.33 8.55 -1.05
C TRP A 402 3.39 8.74 0.05
N GLU A 403 3.91 9.95 0.25
CA GLU A 403 4.88 10.28 1.30
C GLU A 403 4.32 9.98 2.68
N GLY A 404 3.01 10.21 2.87
CA GLY A 404 2.34 9.88 4.11
C GLY A 404 2.38 8.40 4.46
N GLU A 405 2.25 7.52 3.46
CA GLU A 405 2.37 6.08 3.68
C GLU A 405 3.82 5.68 4.01
N ALA A 406 4.79 6.26 3.31
CA ALA A 406 6.20 5.93 3.49
C ALA A 406 6.74 6.37 4.87
N ASN A 407 6.36 7.57 5.33
CA ASN A 407 6.90 8.14 6.57
C ASN A 407 6.13 7.68 7.82
N PHE A 408 4.79 7.66 7.77
CA PHE A 408 3.98 7.38 8.96
C PHE A 408 4.23 5.98 9.52
N PHE A 409 4.22 4.97 8.65
CA PHE A 409 4.41 3.58 9.10
C PHE A 409 5.87 3.20 9.32
N GLY A 410 6.80 3.84 8.60
CA GLY A 410 8.22 3.58 8.78
C GLY A 410 8.80 4.17 10.07
N GLU A 411 8.32 5.35 10.47
CA GLU A 411 8.92 6.14 11.54
C GLU A 411 8.15 6.03 12.88
N MET A 412 6.81 6.10 12.87
CA MET A 412 6.04 6.00 14.13
C MET A 412 5.79 4.57 14.59
N VAL A 413 5.68 3.63 13.65
CA VAL A 413 5.58 2.20 13.97
C VAL A 413 6.95 1.56 13.84
N GLY A 414 8.02 2.35 14.01
CA GLY A 414 9.35 1.86 14.22
C GLY A 414 9.25 0.75 15.26
N PHE A 415 9.28 -0.48 14.76
CA PHE A 415 9.61 -1.64 15.55
C PHE A 415 11.05 -1.36 15.97
N GLU A 416 11.23 -0.57 17.02
CA GLU A 416 12.36 -0.66 17.93
C GLU A 416 12.31 -2.09 18.43
N GLU A 417 12.90 -2.99 17.64
CA GLU A 417 13.17 -4.36 18.05
C GLU A 417 14.19 -4.28 19.18
N GLN A 418 13.68 -4.44 20.40
CA GLN A 418 14.46 -4.91 21.55
C GLN A 418 14.97 -6.33 21.32
#